data_AF-A0A970DSE0-F1
#
_entry.id   AF-A0A970DSE0-F1
#
_cell.length_a   1.000
_cell.length_b   1.000
_cell.length_c   1.000
_cell.angle_alpha   90.00
_cell.angle_beta   90.00
_cell.angle_gamma   90.00
#
_symmetry.space_group_name_H-M   'P 1'
#
loop_
_entity.id
_entity.type
_entity.pdbx_description
1 polymer ?
#
loop_
_entity_poly.entity_id
_entity_poly.type
_entity_poly.pdbx_seq_one_letter_code
_entity_poly.pdbx_strand_id
1 'polypeptide(L)'
;MNRERNLKNLKRALFIIVLLTTNLIVFTITAFSYRNKTSNAKIHNNDKGGMENDKFIVKNISSWRHPIKEYFKDSTLIKVELLYKRTYPIFYIDDNTLSEEDVAKNYTSDLYASMLAANGYWDFEIRTLDNKWVKVKGDKKEKKLIEIVFDGKSIDLSQYEKTVAESN
;
A
#
# COMPACT_ATOMS: atom_id res chain seq x y z
N MET A 1 56.43 -14.93 -17.28
CA MET A 1 55.10 -15.59 -17.43
C MET A 1 54.30 -15.74 -16.12
N ASN A 2 54.93 -15.85 -14.95
CA ASN A 2 54.21 -16.05 -13.66
C ASN A 2 53.65 -14.75 -13.05
N ARG A 3 54.35 -13.61 -13.24
CA ARG A 3 53.98 -12.30 -12.68
C ARG A 3 52.67 -11.73 -13.26
N GLU A 4 52.46 -11.86 -14.56
CA GLU A 4 51.26 -11.35 -15.23
C GLU A 4 49.99 -12.15 -14.90
N ARG A 5 50.13 -13.47 -14.71
CA ARG A 5 49.03 -14.32 -14.22
C ARG A 5 48.62 -13.94 -12.80
N ASN A 6 49.58 -13.71 -11.92
CA ASN A 6 49.31 -13.25 -10.55
C ASN A 6 48.65 -11.87 -10.53
N LEU A 7 49.05 -10.95 -11.41
CA LEU A 7 48.44 -9.62 -11.51
C LEU A 7 47.00 -9.69 -12.05
N LYS A 8 46.72 -10.55 -13.03
CA LYS A 8 45.35 -10.78 -13.54
C LYS A 8 44.44 -11.39 -12.47
N ASN A 9 44.95 -12.35 -11.70
CA ASN A 9 44.19 -12.98 -10.61
C ASN A 9 43.92 -11.99 -9.47
N LEU A 10 44.88 -11.12 -9.13
CA LEU A 10 44.70 -10.06 -8.14
C LEU A 10 43.65 -9.04 -8.58
N LYS A 11 43.67 -8.62 -9.86
CA LYS A 11 42.65 -7.70 -10.40
C LYS A 11 41.25 -8.29 -10.39
N ARG A 12 41.11 -9.59 -10.70
CA ARG A 12 39.82 -10.31 -10.62
C ARG A 12 39.32 -10.42 -9.18
N ALA A 13 40.20 -10.74 -8.23
CA ALA A 13 39.86 -10.78 -6.81
C ALA A 13 39.42 -9.39 -6.30
N LEU A 14 40.15 -8.33 -6.67
CA LEU A 14 39.79 -6.95 -6.32
C LEU A 14 38.42 -6.57 -6.88
N PHE A 15 38.12 -6.94 -8.13
CA PHE A 15 36.83 -6.65 -8.77
C PHE A 15 35.66 -7.36 -8.07
N ILE A 16 35.84 -8.62 -7.65
CA ILE A 16 34.83 -9.37 -6.89
C ILE A 16 34.62 -8.74 -5.50
N ILE A 17 35.70 -8.33 -4.81
CA ILE A 17 35.60 -7.64 -3.52
C ILE A 17 34.86 -6.30 -3.66
N VAL A 18 35.12 -5.53 -4.71
CA VAL A 18 34.39 -4.28 -5.00
C VAL A 18 32.90 -4.56 -5.25
N LEU A 19 32.55 -5.58 -6.05
CA LEU A 19 31.16 -5.98 -6.30
C LEU A 19 30.41 -6.46 -5.04
N LEU A 20 31.08 -7.21 -4.17
CA LEU A 20 30.48 -7.67 -2.91
C LEU A 20 30.28 -6.51 -1.92
N THR A 21 31.24 -5.58 -1.85
CA THR A 21 31.15 -4.43 -0.94
C THR A 21 30.12 -3.40 -1.41
N THR A 22 29.94 -3.17 -2.71
CA THR A 22 28.89 -2.25 -3.20
C THR A 22 27.49 -2.78 -2.89
N ASN A 23 27.25 -4.09 -3.01
CA ASN A 23 25.95 -4.68 -2.67
C ASN A 23 25.67 -4.64 -1.16
N LEU A 24 26.69 -4.84 -0.32
CA LEU A 24 26.55 -4.74 1.14
C LEU A 24 26.28 -3.28 1.59
N ILE A 25 26.90 -2.29 0.95
CA ILE A 25 26.66 -0.87 1.23
C ILE A 25 25.23 -0.46 0.85
N VAL A 26 24.72 -0.89 -0.32
CA VAL A 26 23.32 -0.61 -0.71
C VAL A 26 22.32 -1.29 0.24
N PHE A 27 22.60 -2.54 0.66
CA PHE A 27 21.74 -3.26 1.61
C PHE A 27 21.73 -2.59 2.99
N THR A 28 22.89 -2.14 3.48
CA THR A 28 22.99 -1.43 4.77
C THR A 28 22.36 -0.04 4.74
N ILE A 29 22.51 0.73 3.66
CA ILE A 29 21.84 2.05 3.51
C ILE A 29 20.32 1.87 3.43
N THR A 30 19.83 0.87 2.70
CA THR A 30 18.39 0.61 2.56
C THR A 30 17.79 0.12 3.89
N ALA A 31 18.45 -0.80 4.58
CA ALA A 31 18.03 -1.27 5.91
C ALA A 31 18.11 -0.17 6.97
N PHE A 32 19.13 0.69 6.93
CA PHE A 32 19.27 1.83 7.84
C PHE A 32 18.19 2.91 7.58
N SER A 33 17.87 3.18 6.31
CA SER A 33 16.78 4.09 5.94
C SER A 33 15.42 3.56 6.38
N TYR A 34 15.20 2.25 6.23
CA TYR A 34 13.98 1.58 6.71
C TYR A 34 13.89 1.61 8.25
N ARG A 35 15.01 1.36 8.95
CA ARG A 35 15.10 1.42 10.41
C ARG A 35 14.94 2.84 10.97
N ASN A 36 15.44 3.87 10.28
CA ASN A 36 15.25 5.27 10.70
C ASN A 36 13.84 5.81 10.41
N LYS A 37 13.15 5.28 9.40
CA LYS A 37 11.73 5.56 9.19
C LYS A 37 10.85 4.97 10.30
N THR A 38 11.30 3.88 10.95
CA THR A 38 10.60 3.28 12.10
C THR A 38 11.07 3.79 13.46
N SER A 39 12.30 4.30 13.62
CA SER A 39 12.80 4.83 14.90
C SER A 39 12.58 6.33 15.14
N ASN A 40 12.16 7.11 14.13
CA ASN A 40 11.62 8.47 14.32
C ASN A 40 10.11 8.51 14.54
N ALA A 41 9.44 7.36 14.57
CA ALA A 41 8.17 7.26 15.27
C ALA A 41 8.48 7.44 16.76
N LYS A 42 8.28 8.66 17.29
CA LYS A 42 8.22 8.89 18.74
C LYS A 42 7.29 7.85 19.33
N ILE A 43 7.86 6.90 20.04
CA ILE A 43 7.14 5.97 20.91
C ILE A 43 6.59 6.84 22.05
N HIS A 44 5.36 7.32 21.89
CA HIS A 44 4.54 7.78 23.00
C HIS A 44 3.96 6.52 23.65
N ASN A 45 4.71 5.93 24.57
CA ASN A 45 4.15 4.94 25.47
C ASN A 45 3.21 5.68 26.44
N ASN A 46 2.00 5.14 26.57
CA ASN A 46 0.81 5.68 27.22
C ASN A 46 -0.03 6.58 26.31
N ASP A 47 -0.99 5.95 25.62
CA ASP A 47 -2.41 6.31 25.71
C ASP A 47 -3.26 5.26 25.00
N LYS A 48 -3.85 4.33 25.77
CA LYS A 48 -5.05 3.59 25.36
C LYS A 48 -6.29 4.51 25.40
N GLY A 49 -6.17 5.73 24.86
CA GLY A 49 -7.17 6.79 24.98
C GLY A 49 -7.13 7.85 23.90
N GLY A 50 -6.27 7.75 22.87
CA GLY A 50 -6.08 8.81 21.87
C GLY A 50 -6.64 8.54 20.45
N MET A 51 -6.99 7.29 20.11
CA MET A 51 -7.35 6.92 18.73
C MET A 51 -8.86 6.92 18.44
N GLU A 52 -9.72 6.76 19.45
CA GLU A 52 -11.19 6.84 19.27
C GLU A 52 -11.73 8.27 19.25
N ASN A 53 -10.99 9.25 19.80
CA ASN A 53 -11.52 10.60 20.04
C ASN A 53 -11.70 11.46 18.78
N ASP A 54 -11.19 11.02 17.63
CA ASP A 54 -11.27 11.76 16.35
C ASP A 54 -11.99 10.95 15.26
N LYS A 55 -12.79 9.96 15.69
CA LYS A 55 -13.68 9.22 14.81
C LYS A 55 -14.91 10.06 14.51
N PHE A 56 -15.10 10.42 13.25
CA PHE A 56 -16.32 11.05 12.77
C PHE A 56 -17.15 10.05 11.96
N ILE A 57 -18.42 9.89 12.31
CA ILE A 57 -19.36 9.03 11.57
C ILE A 57 -20.24 9.91 10.68
N VAL A 58 -20.30 9.60 9.39
CA VAL A 58 -21.23 10.25 8.48
C VAL A 58 -22.65 9.79 8.80
N LYS A 59 -23.44 10.67 9.43
CA LYS A 59 -24.79 10.34 9.92
C LYS A 59 -25.82 10.06 8.81
N ASN A 60 -25.70 10.74 7.67
CA ASN A 60 -26.64 10.60 6.56
C ASN A 60 -25.89 10.41 5.24
N ILE A 61 -25.65 9.13 4.91
CA ILE A 61 -24.92 8.73 3.70
C ILE A 61 -25.67 9.14 2.44
N SER A 62 -27.01 9.05 2.43
CA SER A 62 -27.82 9.42 1.26
C SER A 62 -27.54 10.87 0.82
N SER A 63 -27.45 11.79 1.78
CA SER A 63 -27.15 13.20 1.55
C SER A 63 -25.66 13.53 1.43
N TRP A 64 -24.78 12.61 1.81
CA TRP A 64 -23.34 12.84 1.77
C TRP A 64 -22.85 12.90 0.32
N ARG A 65 -22.26 14.04 -0.06
CA ARG A 65 -21.73 14.31 -1.39
C ARG A 65 -20.22 14.09 -1.39
N HIS A 66 -19.77 13.01 -1.99
CA HIS A 66 -18.34 12.70 -2.14
C HIS A 66 -18.11 11.96 -3.46
N PRO A 67 -17.06 12.29 -4.25
CA PRO A 67 -16.86 11.68 -5.57
C PRO A 67 -16.72 10.15 -5.52
N ILE A 68 -16.07 9.62 -4.48
CA ILE A 68 -15.90 8.16 -4.31
C ILE A 68 -17.22 7.39 -4.16
N LYS A 69 -18.33 8.07 -3.80
CA LYS A 69 -19.63 7.42 -3.55
C LYS A 69 -20.17 6.72 -4.80
N GLU A 70 -19.83 7.22 -5.98
CA GLU A 70 -20.26 6.65 -7.26
C GLU A 70 -19.75 5.22 -7.51
N TYR A 71 -18.65 4.83 -6.83
CA TYR A 71 -18.05 3.50 -6.95
C TYR A 71 -18.71 2.45 -6.05
N PHE A 72 -19.67 2.85 -5.21
CA PHE A 72 -20.42 1.97 -4.30
C PHE A 72 -21.88 1.79 -4.72
N LYS A 73 -22.21 2.02 -5.99
CA LYS A 73 -23.58 1.86 -6.49
C LYS A 73 -24.04 0.40 -6.50
N ASP A 74 -23.11 -0.51 -6.75
CA ASP A 74 -23.40 -1.95 -6.86
C ASP A 74 -23.32 -2.65 -5.49
N SER A 75 -22.44 -2.18 -4.61
CA SER A 75 -22.28 -2.66 -3.23
C SER A 75 -22.70 -1.56 -2.26
N THR A 76 -24.00 -1.52 -1.91
CA THR A 76 -24.64 -0.46 -1.12
C THR A 76 -23.76 0.03 0.05
N LEU A 77 -23.42 1.32 0.07
CA LEU A 77 -22.64 1.92 1.16
C LEU A 77 -23.50 2.12 2.43
N ILE A 78 -23.21 1.37 3.50
CA ILE A 78 -23.99 1.34 4.76
C ILE A 78 -23.49 2.36 5.78
N LYS A 79 -22.17 2.55 5.86
CA LYS A 79 -21.53 3.41 6.87
C LYS A 79 -20.23 4.00 6.35
N VAL A 80 -19.92 5.22 6.77
CA VAL A 80 -18.60 5.82 6.57
C VAL A 80 -18.08 6.33 7.90
N GLU A 81 -16.88 5.88 8.24
CA GLU A 81 -16.12 6.38 9.38
C GLU A 81 -14.91 7.15 8.85
N LEU A 82 -14.70 8.36 9.35
CA LEU A 82 -13.57 9.21 8.99
C LEU A 82 -12.65 9.27 10.21
N LEU A 83 -11.45 8.70 10.08
CA LEU A 83 -10.40 8.68 11.09
C LEU A 83 -9.34 9.74 10.79
N TYR A 84 -8.43 9.95 11.76
CA TYR A 84 -7.25 10.83 11.65
C TYR A 84 -7.59 12.22 11.10
N LYS A 85 -8.31 13.03 11.86
CA LYS A 85 -8.78 14.38 11.46
C LYS A 85 -9.53 14.37 10.15
N ARG A 86 -10.32 13.30 9.96
CA ARG A 86 -11.12 13.03 8.77
C ARG A 86 -10.32 12.78 7.50
N THR A 87 -9.06 12.34 7.61
CA THR A 87 -8.19 12.08 6.45
C THR A 87 -8.02 10.61 6.07
N TYR A 88 -8.74 9.72 6.73
CA TYR A 88 -8.73 8.29 6.42
C TYR A 88 -10.16 7.74 6.49
N PRO A 89 -10.84 7.64 5.35
CA PRO A 89 -12.18 7.05 5.30
C PRO A 89 -12.14 5.52 5.36
N ILE A 90 -13.05 4.97 6.14
CA ILE A 90 -13.43 3.56 6.14
C ILE A 90 -14.87 3.46 5.62
N PHE A 91 -15.03 2.79 4.49
CA PHE A 91 -16.30 2.55 3.81
C PHE A 91 -16.82 1.17 4.18
N TYR A 92 -18.02 1.10 4.75
CA TYR A 92 -18.67 -0.16 5.08
C TYR A 92 -19.73 -0.45 4.03
N ILE A 93 -19.63 -1.59 3.35
CA ILE A 93 -20.51 -1.97 2.25
C ILE A 93 -21.39 -3.15 2.64
N ASP A 94 -22.60 -3.18 2.08
CA ASP A 94 -23.54 -4.31 2.17
C ASP A 94 -23.16 -5.39 1.17
N ASP A 95 -22.00 -5.97 1.41
CA ASP A 95 -21.44 -7.02 0.57
C ASP A 95 -20.65 -7.97 1.46
N ASN A 96 -20.73 -9.26 1.16
CA ASN A 96 -20.03 -10.33 1.87
C ASN A 96 -19.07 -11.10 0.96
N THR A 97 -18.91 -10.69 -0.31
CA THR A 97 -18.16 -11.48 -1.28
C THR A 97 -16.68 -11.14 -1.35
N LEU A 98 -16.18 -10.12 -0.64
CA LEU A 98 -14.80 -9.68 -0.77
C LEU A 98 -13.81 -10.85 -0.59
N SER A 99 -13.12 -11.19 -1.67
CA SER A 99 -12.14 -12.26 -1.76
C SER A 99 -10.83 -11.74 -2.37
N GLU A 100 -9.76 -12.53 -2.27
CA GLU A 100 -8.48 -12.17 -2.91
C GLU A 100 -8.61 -12.11 -4.45
N GLU A 101 -9.47 -12.93 -5.04
CA GLU A 101 -9.77 -12.92 -6.48
C GLU A 101 -10.50 -11.62 -6.88
N ASP A 102 -11.48 -11.17 -6.09
CA ASP A 102 -12.15 -9.88 -6.33
C ASP A 102 -11.17 -8.71 -6.19
N VAL A 103 -10.27 -8.78 -5.21
CA VAL A 103 -9.21 -7.77 -5.04
C VAL A 103 -8.30 -7.73 -6.28
N ALA A 104 -7.88 -8.89 -6.78
CA ALA A 104 -7.08 -8.98 -8.00
C ALA A 104 -7.82 -8.41 -9.22
N LYS A 105 -9.09 -8.78 -9.42
CA LYS A 105 -9.94 -8.30 -10.51
C LYS A 105 -10.16 -6.78 -10.44
N ASN A 106 -10.40 -6.25 -9.25
CA ASN A 106 -10.58 -4.81 -9.04
C ASN A 106 -9.26 -4.04 -9.22
N TYR A 107 -8.12 -4.67 -8.95
CA TYR A 107 -6.82 -4.09 -9.28
C TYR A 107 -6.59 -4.05 -10.80
N THR A 108 -6.77 -5.17 -11.51
CA THR A 108 -6.51 -5.26 -12.96
C THR A 108 -7.47 -4.45 -13.82
N SER A 109 -8.63 -4.07 -13.29
CA SER A 109 -9.60 -3.17 -13.94
C SER A 109 -9.40 -1.69 -13.60
N ASP A 110 -8.31 -1.34 -12.89
CA ASP A 110 -8.01 0.01 -12.41
C ASP A 110 -9.06 0.61 -11.45
N LEU A 111 -9.96 -0.21 -10.89
CA LEU A 111 -11.02 0.25 -10.01
C LEU A 111 -10.44 0.96 -8.78
N TYR A 112 -9.47 0.34 -8.11
CA TYR A 112 -8.86 0.93 -6.91
C TYR A 112 -8.08 2.22 -7.20
N ALA A 113 -7.41 2.30 -8.36
CA ALA A 113 -6.73 3.52 -8.78
C ALA A 113 -7.73 4.66 -9.02
N SER A 114 -8.86 4.35 -9.66
CA SER A 114 -9.96 5.28 -9.93
C SER A 114 -10.64 5.77 -8.65
N MET A 115 -10.91 4.85 -7.71
CA MET A 115 -11.43 5.18 -6.38
C MET A 115 -10.46 6.06 -5.60
N LEU A 116 -9.16 5.76 -5.64
CA LEU A 116 -8.12 6.53 -4.97
C LEU A 116 -8.05 7.96 -5.52
N ALA A 117 -8.12 8.14 -6.84
CA ALA A 117 -8.18 9.46 -7.47
C ALA A 117 -9.44 10.23 -7.04
N ALA A 118 -10.61 9.57 -7.01
CA ALA A 118 -11.86 10.15 -6.53
C ALA A 118 -11.82 10.49 -5.02
N ASN A 119 -10.96 9.82 -4.26
CA ASN A 119 -10.68 10.11 -2.85
C ASN A 119 -9.57 11.15 -2.63
N GLY A 120 -9.11 11.83 -3.69
CA GLY A 120 -8.04 12.83 -3.59
C GLY A 120 -6.67 12.24 -3.24
N TYR A 121 -6.45 10.96 -3.59
CA TYR A 121 -5.26 10.16 -3.27
C TYR A 121 -4.99 9.99 -1.78
N TRP A 122 -6.03 10.05 -0.96
CA TRP A 122 -5.95 9.65 0.44
C TRP A 122 -6.16 8.16 0.58
N ASP A 123 -5.34 7.54 1.43
CA ASP A 123 -5.50 6.15 1.83
C ASP A 123 -6.91 5.92 2.35
N PHE A 124 -7.49 4.77 2.02
CA PHE A 124 -8.81 4.40 2.49
C PHE A 124 -8.94 2.89 2.70
N GLU A 125 -10.02 2.51 3.36
CA GLU A 125 -10.36 1.13 3.63
C GLU A 125 -11.80 0.84 3.24
N ILE A 126 -12.04 -0.31 2.62
CA ILE A 126 -13.38 -0.86 2.39
C ILE A 126 -13.53 -2.07 3.31
N ARG A 127 -14.63 -2.13 4.05
CA ARG A 127 -14.98 -3.22 4.96
C ARG A 127 -16.33 -3.81 4.60
N THR A 128 -16.41 -5.12 4.61
CA THR A 128 -17.66 -5.88 4.52
C THR A 128 -18.28 -6.06 5.91
N LEU A 129 -19.51 -6.57 5.95
CA LEU A 129 -20.21 -6.87 7.22
C LEU A 129 -19.59 -8.05 7.97
N ASP A 130 -18.97 -8.99 7.27
CA ASP A 130 -18.21 -10.11 7.85
C ASP A 130 -16.79 -9.72 8.31
N ASN A 131 -16.48 -8.42 8.34
CA ASN A 131 -15.20 -7.84 8.76
C ASN A 131 -13.99 -8.16 7.87
N LYS A 132 -14.20 -8.67 6.65
CA LYS A 132 -13.12 -8.63 5.65
C LYS A 132 -12.87 -7.21 5.20
N TRP A 133 -11.65 -6.94 4.78
CA TRP A 133 -11.28 -5.59 4.40
C TRP A 133 -10.16 -5.51 3.38
N VAL A 134 -10.25 -4.48 2.55
CA VAL A 134 -9.19 -4.07 1.66
C VAL A 134 -8.79 -2.64 1.98
N LYS A 135 -7.49 -2.43 2.16
CA LYS A 135 -6.88 -1.11 2.33
C LYS A 135 -6.14 -0.74 1.07
N VAL A 136 -6.41 0.46 0.59
CA VAL A 136 -5.84 1.03 -0.63
C VAL A 136 -4.96 2.20 -0.22
N LYS A 137 -3.67 2.13 -0.54
CA LYS A 137 -2.70 3.19 -0.22
C LYS A 137 -2.23 3.92 -1.46
N GLY A 138 -2.16 5.25 -1.35
CA GLY A 138 -1.80 6.13 -2.45
C GLY A 138 -0.59 7.00 -2.17
N ASP A 139 0.09 7.40 -3.24
CA ASP A 139 1.01 8.52 -3.22
C ASP A 139 0.26 9.76 -3.72
N LYS A 140 0.00 10.71 -2.83
CA LYS A 140 -0.69 11.96 -3.21
C LYS A 140 0.14 12.84 -4.13
N LYS A 141 1.47 12.79 -4.06
CA LYS A 141 2.35 13.60 -4.90
C LYS A 141 2.48 13.00 -6.29
N GLU A 142 2.76 11.70 -6.33
CA GLU A 142 2.94 10.95 -7.59
C GLU A 142 1.60 10.55 -8.23
N LYS A 143 0.48 10.77 -7.54
CA LYS A 143 -0.88 10.45 -8.00
C LYS A 143 -1.04 8.99 -8.45
N LYS A 144 -0.48 8.07 -7.66
CA LYS A 144 -0.47 6.63 -7.97
C LYS A 144 -0.90 5.77 -6.79
N LEU A 145 -1.43 4.60 -7.11
CA LEU A 145 -1.58 3.51 -6.15
C LEU A 145 -0.18 2.99 -5.77
N ILE A 146 0.07 2.76 -4.47
CA ILE A 146 1.33 2.21 -3.96
C ILE A 146 1.14 0.76 -3.51
N GLU A 147 0.05 0.48 -2.81
CA GLU A 147 -0.13 -0.80 -2.13
C GLU A 147 -1.62 -1.11 -1.95
N ILE A 148 -1.94 -2.39 -2.07
CA ILE A 148 -3.23 -2.95 -1.65
C ILE A 148 -2.94 -3.97 -0.54
N VAL A 149 -3.66 -3.86 0.57
CA VAL A 149 -3.59 -4.83 1.68
C VAL A 149 -4.97 -5.44 1.85
N PHE A 150 -5.07 -6.76 1.72
CA PHE A 150 -6.30 -7.52 1.94
C PHE A 150 -6.15 -8.38 3.20
N ASP A 151 -7.05 -8.20 4.16
CA ASP A 151 -7.06 -8.94 5.45
C ASP A 151 -5.67 -9.03 6.13
N GLY A 152 -4.93 -7.92 6.11
CA GLY A 152 -3.62 -7.79 6.74
C GLY A 152 -2.44 -8.27 5.89
N LYS A 153 -2.69 -8.83 4.71
CA LYS A 153 -1.67 -9.30 3.78
C LYS A 153 -1.51 -8.31 2.62
N SER A 154 -0.27 -7.87 2.39
CA SER A 154 0.05 -7.06 1.22
C SER A 154 -0.08 -7.92 -0.04
N ILE A 155 -0.80 -7.43 -1.04
CA ILE A 155 -0.96 -8.09 -2.32
C ILE A 155 0.20 -7.67 -3.22
N ASP A 156 0.98 -8.63 -3.72
CA ASP A 156 2.01 -8.34 -4.72
C ASP A 156 1.31 -7.89 -6.00
N LEU A 157 1.54 -6.65 -6.43
CA LEU A 157 0.91 -6.09 -7.62
C LEU A 157 1.64 -6.52 -8.91
N SER A 158 2.91 -6.90 -8.81
CA SER A 158 3.76 -7.22 -9.97
C SER A 158 3.36 -8.51 -10.68
N GLN A 159 2.72 -9.42 -9.95
CA GLN A 159 2.16 -10.67 -10.49
C GLN A 159 0.98 -10.43 -11.45
N TYR A 160 0.27 -9.29 -11.33
CA TYR A 160 -0.87 -8.96 -12.19
C TYR A 160 -0.51 -8.07 -13.39
N GLU A 161 0.65 -7.39 -13.35
CA GLU A 161 1.18 -6.63 -14.49
C GLU A 161 1.69 -7.57 -15.61
N LYS A 162 2.17 -8.76 -15.26
CA LYS A 162 2.71 -9.75 -16.22
C LYS A 162 1.64 -10.41 -17.09
N THR A 163 0.44 -10.64 -16.55
CA THR A 163 -0.66 -11.31 -17.26
C THR A 163 -1.26 -10.47 -18.40
N VAL A 164 -1.13 -9.14 -18.33
CA VAL A 164 -1.56 -8.22 -19.40
C VAL A 164 -0.53 -8.13 -20.54
N ALA A 165 0.75 -8.37 -20.26
CA ALA A 165 1.82 -8.34 -21.26
C ALA A 165 1.90 -9.62 -22.12
N GLU A 166 1.41 -10.76 -21.61
CA GLU A 166 1.45 -12.06 -22.32
C GLU A 166 0.16 -12.35 -23.13
N SER A 167 -0.84 -11.48 -23.07
CA SER A 167 -2.12 -11.60 -23.78
C SER A 167 -2.28 -10.64 -24.97
N ASN A 168 -1.22 -9.90 -25.32
CA ASN A 168 -1.10 -9.05 -26.52
C ASN A 168 0.01 -9.55 -27.43
#